data_AF-A0A7S0DF75-F1
#
_entry.id   AF-A0A7S0DF75-F1
#
_cell.length_a   1.000
_cell.length_b   1.000
_cell.length_c   1.000
_cell.angle_alpha   90.00
_cell.angle_beta   90.00
_cell.angle_gamma   90.00
#
_symmetry.space_group_name_H-M   'P 1'
#
loop_
_entity.id
_entity.type
_entity.pdbx_description
1 polymer ?
#
loop_
_entity_poly.entity_id
_entity_poly.type
_entity_poly.pdbx_seq_one_letter_code
_entity_poly.pdbx_strand_id
1 'polypeptide(L)'
;MPGYSGRCTAPLMVDCKTQTIVSNESEDIVRMLNDFDLLDENQTQDDTHPLIVDLYPPQLRNQIDTANEWIYKSINNGVYRCGFSTSQEGYDRAIKDVTQGLDKLEEMLSKSRFLLGDKVTESDIRLLPTMARFDSVYNPFFKCTTRTIKSMPNIQGWLQDMYQIPGVPETLDLDDAIRSYYSNLFPLNPSGIVAKGPPFNTTDPKRGSHVKQDLFYDKAERSSSSSP
;
A
#
# COMPACT_ATOMS: atom_id res chain seq x y z
N MET A 1 5.65 28.91 0.93
CA MET A 1 4.65 29.82 0.35
C MET A 1 4.06 30.69 1.44
N PRO A 2 4.32 32.01 1.47
CA PRO A 2 3.64 32.91 2.39
C PRO A 2 2.12 32.81 2.19
N GLY A 3 1.36 32.52 3.25
CA GLY A 3 -0.12 32.47 3.21
C GLY A 3 -0.76 31.14 2.82
N TYR A 4 -0.07 30.00 2.89
CA TYR A 4 -0.71 28.69 2.67
C TYR A 4 -1.79 28.40 3.72
N SER A 5 -3.01 28.11 3.26
CA SER A 5 -4.14 27.69 4.08
C SER A 5 -4.62 26.31 3.66
N GLY A 6 -4.06 25.27 4.27
CA GLY A 6 -4.42 23.87 4.01
C GLY A 6 -3.81 22.93 5.03
N ARG A 7 -4.01 21.62 4.87
CA ARG A 7 -3.42 20.60 5.75
C ARG A 7 -1.99 20.33 5.32
N CYS A 8 -1.06 20.36 6.28
CA CYS A 8 0.30 19.89 6.06
C CYS A 8 0.31 18.35 6.08
N THR A 9 0.38 17.72 4.92
CA THR A 9 0.35 16.27 4.75
C THR A 9 1.70 15.73 4.26
N ALA A 10 1.99 14.48 4.60
CA ALA A 10 3.03 13.68 3.97
C ALA A 10 2.36 12.61 3.07
N PRO A 11 3.02 12.16 1.99
CA PRO A 11 4.35 12.57 1.50
C PRO A 11 4.36 13.97 0.86
N LEU A 12 5.57 14.54 0.71
CA LEU A 12 5.80 15.82 0.02
C LEU A 12 7.01 15.69 -0.91
N MET A 13 6.79 15.82 -2.21
CA MET A 13 7.85 15.90 -3.21
C MET A 13 8.23 17.36 -3.44
N VAL A 14 9.52 17.67 -3.38
CA VAL A 14 10.06 19.03 -3.44
C VAL A 14 11.17 19.10 -4.49
N ASP A 15 11.15 20.16 -5.29
CA ASP A 15 12.29 20.52 -6.14
C ASP A 15 13.32 21.25 -5.29
N CYS A 16 14.47 20.61 -5.05
CA CYS A 16 15.54 21.17 -4.24
C CYS A 16 16.23 22.39 -4.86
N LYS A 17 16.15 22.60 -6.20
CA LYS A 17 16.77 23.73 -6.88
C LYS A 17 15.94 25.00 -6.73
N THR A 18 14.64 24.89 -6.96
CA THR A 18 13.70 26.02 -6.87
C THR A 18 13.11 26.18 -5.47
N GLN A 19 13.31 25.19 -4.59
CA GLN A 19 12.73 25.11 -3.25
C GLN A 19 11.19 25.18 -3.26
N THR A 20 10.56 24.57 -4.27
CA THR A 20 9.10 24.54 -4.44
C THR A 20 8.54 23.14 -4.29
N ILE A 21 7.31 23.06 -3.79
CA ILE A 21 6.54 21.81 -3.74
C ILE A 21 6.18 21.39 -5.16
N VAL A 22 6.46 20.13 -5.51
CA VAL A 22 6.06 19.50 -6.78
C VAL A 22 4.69 18.85 -6.61
N SER A 23 4.54 17.98 -5.61
CA SER A 23 3.27 17.34 -5.28
C SER A 23 3.23 16.94 -3.80
N ASN A 24 2.03 16.93 -3.22
CA ASN A 24 1.73 16.32 -1.92
C ASN A 24 0.66 15.22 -2.03
N GLU A 25 0.34 14.79 -3.25
CA GLU A 25 -0.60 13.70 -3.52
C GLU A 25 0.18 12.42 -3.80
N SER A 26 -0.05 11.41 -2.96
CA SER A 26 0.70 10.15 -2.98
C SER A 26 0.48 9.35 -4.27
N GLU A 27 -0.72 9.42 -4.85
CA GLU A 27 -1.05 8.77 -6.12
C GLU A 27 -0.23 9.34 -7.29
N ASP A 28 -0.15 10.66 -7.36
CA ASP A 28 0.66 11.35 -8.38
C ASP A 28 2.15 11.03 -8.18
N ILE A 29 2.63 11.09 -6.95
CA ILE A 29 4.04 10.83 -6.62
C ILE A 29 4.45 9.41 -7.02
N VAL A 30 3.63 8.39 -6.73
CA VAL A 30 3.92 7.00 -7.12
C VAL A 30 4.03 6.87 -8.64
N ARG A 31 3.14 7.52 -9.40
CA ARG A 31 3.19 7.49 -10.87
C ARG A 31 4.38 8.24 -11.44
N MET A 32 4.71 9.41 -10.89
CA MET A 32 5.92 10.15 -11.25
C MET A 32 7.17 9.31 -11.03
N LEU A 33 7.29 8.67 -9.86
CA LEU A 33 8.41 7.77 -9.55
C LEU A 33 8.45 6.55 -10.48
N ASN A 34 7.29 5.99 -10.83
CA ASN A 34 7.19 4.90 -11.80
C ASN A 34 7.61 5.33 -13.20
N ASP A 35 7.45 6.59 -13.60
CA ASP A 35 7.89 7.05 -14.92
C ASP A 35 9.39 7.34 -14.98
N PHE A 36 10.06 7.61 -13.86
CA PHE A 36 11.51 7.71 -13.81
C PHE A 36 12.18 6.35 -13.93
N ASP A 37 13.20 6.25 -14.78
CA ASP A 37 14.10 5.10 -14.82
C ASP A 37 15.10 5.27 -13.67
N LEU A 38 14.68 4.87 -12.47
CA LEU A 38 15.55 4.83 -11.31
C LEU A 38 16.58 3.73 -11.56
N LEU A 39 17.76 4.12 -12.03
CA LEU A 39 18.92 3.25 -12.10
C LEU A 39 19.31 2.89 -10.67
N ASP A 40 19.42 1.59 -10.42
CA ASP A 40 19.89 1.09 -9.12
C ASP A 40 21.40 1.37 -9.05
N GLU A 41 21.80 2.26 -8.12
CA GLU A 41 23.20 2.67 -7.93
C GLU A 41 24.13 1.48 -7.57
N ASN A 42 23.56 0.35 -7.15
CA ASN A 42 24.29 -0.88 -6.85
C ASN A 42 24.31 -1.88 -8.03
N GLN A 43 23.86 -1.49 -9.22
CA GLN A 43 23.99 -2.34 -10.41
C GLN A 43 25.47 -2.62 -10.68
N THR A 44 25.83 -3.90 -10.59
CA THR A 44 27.15 -4.36 -11.02
C THR A 44 27.19 -4.38 -12.54
N GLN A 45 28.38 -4.16 -13.10
CA GLN A 45 28.65 -4.03 -14.53
C GLN A 45 28.30 -5.29 -15.37
N ASP A 46 27.83 -6.37 -14.74
CA ASP A 46 27.53 -7.68 -15.34
C ASP A 46 26.02 -7.89 -15.61
N ASP A 47 25.16 -6.99 -15.14
CA ASP A 47 23.73 -7.00 -15.45
C ASP A 47 23.50 -6.42 -16.85
N THR A 48 23.61 -7.30 -17.86
CA THR A 48 23.49 -6.90 -19.28
C THR A 48 22.12 -6.32 -19.66
N HIS A 49 21.11 -6.45 -18.79
CA HIS A 49 19.82 -5.74 -18.87
C HIS A 49 19.23 -5.52 -17.46
N PRO A 50 19.40 -4.35 -16.84
CA PRO A 50 18.72 -4.07 -15.59
C PRO A 50 17.22 -3.97 -15.85
N LEU A 51 16.42 -4.80 -15.18
CA LEU A 51 14.96 -4.73 -15.25
C LEU A 51 14.51 -3.33 -14.82
N ILE A 52 13.92 -2.58 -15.74
CA ILE A 52 13.33 -1.28 -15.42
C ILE A 52 11.89 -1.56 -15.01
N VAL A 53 11.62 -1.56 -13.71
CA VAL A 53 10.32 -1.94 -13.15
C VAL A 53 9.20 -1.02 -13.67
N ASP A 54 8.09 -1.62 -14.11
CA ASP A 54 6.84 -0.94 -14.41
C ASP A 54 5.70 -1.42 -13.50
N LEU A 55 5.22 -0.54 -12.63
CA LEU A 55 4.08 -0.78 -11.75
C LEU A 55 2.74 -0.33 -12.37
N TYR A 56 2.77 0.36 -13.51
CA TYR A 56 1.59 0.89 -14.20
C TYR A 56 1.62 0.60 -15.72
N PRO A 57 1.74 -0.68 -16.11
CA PRO A 57 1.90 -1.05 -17.51
C PRO A 57 0.64 -0.73 -18.35
N PRO A 58 0.79 -0.27 -19.61
CA PRO A 58 -0.31 0.21 -20.45
C PRO A 58 -1.52 -0.72 -20.52
N GLN A 59 -1.28 -2.03 -20.65
CA GLN A 59 -2.33 -3.05 -20.79
C GLN A 59 -3.18 -3.27 -19.52
N LEU A 60 -2.71 -2.84 -18.34
CA LEU A 60 -3.43 -3.00 -17.08
C LEU A 60 -4.00 -1.70 -16.52
N ARG A 61 -3.72 -0.53 -17.11
CA ARG A 61 -4.09 0.78 -16.55
C ARG A 61 -5.56 0.88 -16.11
N ASN A 62 -6.49 0.51 -16.98
CA ASN A 62 -7.93 0.55 -16.64
C ASN A 62 -8.28 -0.38 -15.46
N GLN A 63 -7.65 -1.55 -15.38
CA GLN A 63 -7.87 -2.49 -14.29
C GLN A 63 -7.28 -2.00 -12.99
N ILE A 64 -6.09 -1.39 -13.06
CA ILE A 64 -5.40 -0.74 -11.94
C ILE A 64 -6.25 0.42 -11.40
N ASP A 65 -6.70 1.33 -12.27
CA ASP A 65 -7.50 2.49 -11.87
C ASP A 65 -8.81 2.04 -11.20
N THR A 66 -9.49 1.06 -11.81
CA THR A 66 -10.70 0.46 -11.25
C THR A 66 -10.43 -0.19 -9.89
N ALA A 67 -9.33 -0.94 -9.76
CA ALA A 67 -8.96 -1.61 -8.53
C ALA A 67 -8.67 -0.60 -7.40
N ASN A 68 -7.86 0.40 -7.71
CA ASN A 68 -7.45 1.45 -6.80
C ASN A 68 -8.63 2.26 -6.28
N GLU A 69 -9.62 2.57 -7.13
CA GLU A 69 -10.81 3.30 -6.70
C GLU A 69 -11.57 2.56 -5.59
N TRP A 70 -11.88 1.29 -5.78
CA TRP A 70 -12.64 0.54 -4.79
C TRP A 70 -11.80 0.17 -3.57
N ILE A 71 -10.51 -0.14 -3.74
CA ILE A 71 -9.59 -0.40 -2.62
C ILE A 71 -9.45 0.85 -1.76
N TYR A 72 -9.29 2.02 -2.37
CA TYR A 72 -9.20 3.28 -1.64
C TYR A 72 -10.50 3.55 -0.86
N LYS A 73 -11.65 3.52 -1.54
CA LYS A 73 -12.95 3.86 -0.95
C LYS A 73 -13.34 2.91 0.18
N SER A 74 -13.17 1.61 -0.03
CA SER A 74 -13.67 0.58 0.89
C SER A 74 -12.64 0.15 1.92
N ILE A 75 -11.34 0.22 1.62
CA ILE A 75 -10.27 -0.29 2.50
C ILE A 75 -9.38 0.85 2.99
N ASN A 76 -8.59 1.49 2.13
CA ASN A 76 -7.56 2.45 2.59
C ASN A 76 -8.17 3.62 3.36
N ASN A 77 -9.20 4.26 2.80
CA ASN A 77 -9.96 5.31 3.47
C ASN A 77 -11.09 4.73 4.35
N GLY A 78 -11.56 3.53 4.04
CA GLY A 78 -12.60 2.83 4.81
C GLY A 78 -12.25 2.68 6.29
N VAL A 79 -11.01 2.27 6.60
CA VAL A 79 -10.55 2.12 8.00
C VAL A 79 -10.54 3.46 8.75
N TYR A 80 -10.18 4.57 8.09
CA TYR A 80 -10.23 5.90 8.70
C TYR A 80 -11.66 6.36 8.90
N ARG A 81 -12.57 6.05 7.97
CA ARG A 81 -14.01 6.31 8.14
C ARG A 81 -14.56 5.57 9.35
N CYS A 82 -14.12 4.34 9.64
CA CYS A 82 -14.46 3.65 10.89
C CYS A 82 -13.89 4.41 12.10
N GLY A 83 -12.59 4.70 12.11
CA GLY A 83 -11.89 5.29 13.25
C GLY A 83 -12.37 6.67 13.65
N PHE A 84 -12.70 7.51 12.67
CA PHE A 84 -13.15 8.89 12.87
C PHE A 84 -14.67 9.06 12.83
N SER A 85 -15.45 7.97 12.77
CA SER A 85 -16.90 8.06 12.82
C SER A 85 -17.37 8.67 14.13
N THR A 86 -18.26 9.66 14.04
CA THR A 86 -18.86 10.36 15.18
C THR A 86 -20.29 9.90 15.50
N SER A 87 -20.82 8.95 14.73
CA SER A 87 -22.13 8.32 14.98
C SER A 87 -22.08 6.82 14.70
N GLN A 88 -22.97 6.06 15.34
CA GLN A 88 -23.07 4.61 15.17
C GLN A 88 -23.41 4.25 13.72
N GLU A 89 -24.35 4.95 13.10
CA GLU A 89 -24.77 4.69 11.71
C GLU A 89 -23.65 5.00 10.71
N GLY A 90 -22.83 6.02 10.98
CA GLY A 90 -21.64 6.34 10.20
C GLY A 90 -20.62 5.20 10.26
N TYR A 91 -20.36 4.72 11.48
CA TYR A 91 -19.47 3.59 11.72
C TYR A 91 -20.00 2.31 11.08
N ASP A 92 -21.28 1.97 11.26
CA ASP A 92 -21.91 0.73 10.74
C ASP A 92 -21.83 0.66 9.21
N ARG A 93 -22.01 1.80 8.53
CA ARG A 93 -21.80 1.86 7.07
C ARG A 93 -20.33 1.67 6.70
N ALA A 94 -19.41 2.35 7.39
CA ALA A 94 -18.00 2.26 7.10
C ALA A 94 -17.44 0.84 7.34
N ILE A 95 -17.79 0.21 8.45
CA ILE A 95 -17.32 -1.15 8.77
C ILE A 95 -17.92 -2.19 7.82
N LYS A 96 -19.15 -2.00 7.36
CA LYS A 96 -19.75 -2.84 6.31
C LYS A 96 -18.94 -2.72 5.02
N ASP A 97 -18.60 -1.51 4.58
CA ASP A 97 -17.79 -1.28 3.38
C ASP A 97 -16.40 -1.96 3.51
N VAL A 98 -15.73 -1.79 4.66
CA VAL A 98 -14.42 -2.43 4.94
C VAL A 98 -14.53 -3.95 4.90
N THR A 99 -15.55 -4.51 5.56
CA THR A 99 -15.74 -5.97 5.61
C THR A 99 -15.96 -6.53 4.20
N GLN A 100 -16.83 -5.90 3.41
CA GLN A 100 -17.08 -6.32 2.03
C GLN A 100 -15.86 -6.14 1.13
N GLY A 101 -15.08 -5.06 1.34
CA GLY A 101 -13.82 -4.83 0.64
C GLY A 101 -12.79 -5.93 0.93
N LEU A 102 -12.63 -6.32 2.20
CA LEU A 102 -11.72 -7.39 2.61
C LEU A 102 -12.19 -8.76 2.09
N ASP A 103 -13.49 -9.07 2.16
CA ASP A 103 -14.02 -10.33 1.63
C ASP A 103 -13.80 -10.42 0.09
N LYS A 104 -14.02 -9.32 -0.65
CA LYS A 104 -13.71 -9.24 -2.09
C LYS A 104 -12.23 -9.41 -2.37
N LEU A 105 -11.37 -8.75 -1.59
CA LEU A 105 -9.92 -8.82 -1.72
C LEU A 105 -9.41 -10.25 -1.49
N GLU A 106 -9.91 -10.93 -0.45
CA GLU A 106 -9.59 -12.31 -0.14
C GLU A 106 -10.00 -13.26 -1.28
N GLU A 107 -11.19 -13.07 -1.86
CA GLU A 107 -11.63 -13.83 -3.03
C GLU A 107 -10.73 -13.58 -4.26
N MET A 108 -10.34 -12.33 -4.52
CA MET A 108 -9.45 -11.99 -5.63
C MET A 108 -8.07 -12.68 -5.48
N LEU A 109 -7.46 -12.59 -4.29
CA LEU A 109 -6.15 -13.20 -4.01
C LEU A 109 -6.20 -14.73 -3.91
N SER A 110 -7.38 -15.34 -3.83
CA SER A 110 -7.52 -16.79 -3.96
C SER A 110 -7.27 -17.31 -5.39
N LYS A 111 -7.34 -16.41 -6.39
CA LYS A 111 -7.26 -16.74 -7.81
C LYS A 111 -5.93 -16.32 -8.45
N SER A 112 -5.17 -15.43 -7.79
CA SER A 112 -3.95 -14.84 -8.34
C SER A 112 -2.99 -14.47 -7.22
N ARG A 113 -1.69 -14.47 -7.52
CA ARG A 113 -0.64 -14.18 -6.53
C ARG A 113 -0.69 -12.73 -6.04
N PHE A 114 -0.94 -11.79 -6.95
CA PHE A 114 -1.09 -10.35 -6.71
C PHE A 114 -2.45 -9.87 -7.20
N LEU A 115 -2.79 -8.60 -6.93
CA LEU A 115 -4.14 -8.10 -7.14
C LEU A 115 -4.67 -8.23 -8.57
N LEU A 116 -3.79 -8.13 -9.57
CA LEU A 116 -4.14 -8.13 -10.99
C LEU A 116 -3.36 -9.19 -11.80
N GLY A 117 -2.96 -10.28 -11.14
CA GLY A 117 -2.30 -11.43 -11.78
C GLY A 117 -1.07 -11.91 -11.03
N ASP A 118 -0.02 -12.24 -11.78
CA ASP A 118 1.19 -12.87 -11.24
C ASP A 118 2.33 -11.90 -10.94
N LYS A 119 2.14 -10.61 -11.25
CA LYS A 119 3.13 -9.55 -11.04
C LYS A 119 2.56 -8.38 -10.23
N VAL A 120 3.43 -7.71 -9.50
CA VAL A 120 3.15 -6.54 -8.66
C VAL A 120 2.80 -5.34 -9.53
N THR A 121 1.76 -4.61 -9.14
CA THR A 121 1.33 -3.35 -9.74
C THR A 121 1.27 -2.24 -8.69
N GLU A 122 1.02 -0.99 -9.10
CA GLU A 122 0.81 0.12 -8.15
C GLU A 122 -0.34 -0.17 -7.16
N SER A 123 -1.32 -1.00 -7.55
CA SER A 123 -2.41 -1.41 -6.68
C SER A 123 -1.91 -2.16 -5.44
N ASP A 124 -0.94 -3.06 -5.62
CA ASP A 124 -0.35 -3.83 -4.52
C ASP A 124 0.43 -2.90 -3.58
N ILE A 125 1.18 -1.95 -4.15
CA ILE A 125 1.93 -0.93 -3.41
C ILE A 125 1.00 -0.04 -2.59
N ARG A 126 -0.14 0.38 -3.14
CA ARG A 126 -1.14 1.21 -2.44
C ARG A 126 -1.84 0.43 -1.32
N LEU A 127 -2.02 -0.88 -1.46
CA LEU A 127 -2.68 -1.72 -0.47
C LEU A 127 -1.76 -2.08 0.72
N LEU A 128 -0.47 -2.31 0.46
CA LEU A 128 0.49 -2.86 1.43
C LEU A 128 0.52 -2.10 2.76
N PRO A 129 0.62 -0.75 2.80
CA PRO A 129 0.70 -0.03 4.05
C PRO A 129 -0.58 -0.15 4.88
N THR A 130 -1.73 -0.41 4.25
CA THR A 130 -2.99 -0.62 4.97
C THR A 130 -3.05 -2.02 5.58
N MET A 131 -2.70 -3.06 4.83
CA MET A 131 -2.71 -4.44 5.34
C MET A 131 -1.67 -4.64 6.44
N ALA A 132 -0.47 -4.08 6.29
CA ALA A 132 0.59 -4.19 7.29
C ALA A 132 0.21 -3.59 8.66
N ARG A 133 -0.62 -2.55 8.66
CA ARG A 133 -1.08 -1.86 9.89
C ARG A 133 -2.42 -2.38 10.41
N PHE A 134 -3.08 -3.28 9.69
CA PHE A 134 -4.48 -3.59 9.96
C PHE A 134 -4.68 -4.25 11.33
N ASP A 135 -3.99 -5.37 11.61
CA ASP A 135 -4.20 -6.13 12.85
C ASP A 135 -3.65 -5.42 14.10
N SER A 136 -2.65 -4.56 13.95
CA SER A 136 -2.01 -3.84 15.07
C SER A 136 -2.63 -2.46 15.35
N VAL A 137 -3.18 -1.81 14.33
CA VAL A 137 -3.75 -0.47 14.42
C VAL A 137 -5.23 -0.48 14.08
N TYR A 138 -5.61 -0.72 12.82
CA TYR A 138 -6.98 -0.43 12.37
C TYR A 138 -8.03 -1.31 13.04
N ASN A 139 -7.73 -2.59 13.25
CA ASN A 139 -8.62 -3.51 13.94
C ASN A 139 -8.88 -3.06 15.40
N PRO A 140 -7.88 -2.93 16.28
CA PRO A 140 -8.11 -2.53 17.67
C PRO A 140 -8.45 -1.04 17.86
N PHE A 141 -7.79 -0.14 17.13
CA PHE A 141 -7.85 1.31 17.36
C PHE A 141 -9.03 1.95 16.64
N PHE A 142 -9.21 1.64 15.34
CA PHE A 142 -10.32 2.13 14.52
C PHE A 142 -11.56 1.25 14.57
N LYS A 143 -11.53 0.19 15.39
CA LYS A 143 -12.63 -0.76 15.59
C LYS A 143 -12.98 -1.52 14.31
N CYS A 144 -12.02 -1.76 13.41
CA CYS A 144 -12.23 -2.59 12.23
C CYS A 144 -12.20 -4.10 12.57
N THR A 145 -13.09 -4.55 13.47
CA THR A 145 -12.95 -5.82 14.20
C THR A 145 -13.64 -7.03 13.56
N THR A 146 -14.30 -6.87 12.40
CA THR A 146 -15.08 -7.94 11.75
C THR A 146 -14.22 -9.07 11.14
N ARG A 147 -12.94 -8.79 10.90
CA ARG A 147 -11.92 -9.71 10.35
C ARG A 147 -10.56 -9.36 10.92
N THR A 148 -9.63 -10.30 10.89
CA THR A 148 -8.18 -10.04 11.04
C THR A 148 -7.46 -10.50 9.78
N ILE A 149 -6.36 -9.84 9.40
CA ILE A 149 -5.53 -10.26 8.28
C ILE A 149 -5.04 -11.69 8.51
N LYS A 150 -4.62 -12.00 9.75
CA LYS A 150 -4.23 -13.36 10.14
C LYS A 150 -5.31 -14.44 9.89
N SER A 151 -6.59 -14.08 9.90
CA SER A 151 -7.69 -15.02 9.61
C SER A 151 -8.01 -15.20 8.12
N MET A 152 -7.38 -14.41 7.25
CA MET A 152 -7.63 -14.36 5.81
C MET A 152 -6.39 -14.89 5.06
N PRO A 153 -6.34 -16.20 4.75
CA PRO A 153 -5.11 -16.87 4.31
C PRO A 153 -4.55 -16.32 2.98
N ASN A 154 -5.39 -15.84 2.06
CA ASN A 154 -4.89 -15.32 0.78
C ASN A 154 -4.31 -13.92 0.95
N ILE A 155 -4.96 -13.03 1.71
CA ILE A 155 -4.40 -11.72 2.07
C ILE A 155 -3.13 -11.87 2.92
N GLN A 156 -3.13 -12.77 3.90
CA GLN A 156 -1.94 -13.06 4.71
C GLN A 156 -0.80 -13.56 3.84
N GLY A 157 -1.09 -14.45 2.88
CA GLY A 157 -0.11 -14.95 1.92
C GLY A 157 0.45 -13.86 1.01
N TRP A 158 -0.42 -13.01 0.47
CA TRP A 158 -0.04 -11.84 -0.32
C TRP A 158 0.82 -10.87 0.48
N LEU A 159 0.49 -10.60 1.75
CA LEU A 159 1.27 -9.74 2.63
C LEU A 159 2.68 -10.32 2.87
N GLN A 160 2.80 -11.64 3.01
CA GLN A 160 4.09 -12.33 3.12
C GLN A 160 4.90 -12.26 1.82
N ASP A 161 4.25 -12.39 0.66
CA ASP A 161 4.92 -12.21 -0.64
C ASP A 161 5.43 -10.78 -0.80
N MET A 162 4.60 -9.77 -0.53
CA MET A 162 4.97 -8.36 -0.62
C MET A 162 6.06 -7.97 0.37
N TYR A 163 5.94 -8.41 1.62
CA TYR A 163 6.93 -8.10 2.67
C TYR A 163 8.31 -8.67 2.34
N GLN A 164 8.39 -9.82 1.66
CA GLN A 164 9.66 -10.49 1.35
C GLN A 164 10.33 -9.98 0.06
N ILE A 165 9.75 -8.99 -0.62
CA ILE A 165 10.41 -8.29 -1.73
C ILE A 165 11.61 -7.51 -1.17
N PRO A 166 12.83 -7.64 -1.74
CA PRO A 166 13.99 -6.89 -1.28
C PRO A 166 13.74 -5.38 -1.21
N GLY A 167 14.09 -4.75 -0.09
CA GLY A 167 13.87 -3.32 0.15
C GLY A 167 12.52 -2.98 0.81
N VAL A 168 11.54 -3.88 0.79
CA VAL A 168 10.23 -3.63 1.43
C VAL A 168 10.30 -3.69 2.97
N PRO A 169 10.92 -4.68 3.63
CA PRO A 169 11.02 -4.73 5.09
C PRO A 169 11.57 -3.44 5.70
N GLU A 170 12.54 -2.82 5.05
CA GLU A 170 13.23 -1.60 5.48
C GLU A 170 12.31 -0.37 5.43
N THR A 171 11.20 -0.42 4.68
CA THR A 171 10.24 0.69 4.56
C THR A 171 9.10 0.61 5.58
N LEU A 172 8.97 -0.50 6.31
CA LEU A 172 7.84 -0.77 7.19
C LEU A 172 8.25 -0.74 8.68
N ASP A 173 8.41 0.47 9.23
CA ASP A 173 8.52 0.65 10.69
C ASP A 173 7.13 0.60 11.34
N LEU A 174 6.69 -0.61 11.67
CA LEU A 174 5.40 -0.83 12.31
C LEU A 174 5.34 -0.38 13.76
N ASP A 175 6.46 -0.42 14.49
CA ASP A 175 6.51 0.06 15.86
C ASP A 175 6.27 1.58 15.88
N ASP A 176 6.89 2.32 14.95
CA ASP A 176 6.63 3.75 14.79
C ASP A 176 5.21 4.05 14.33
N ALA A 177 4.71 3.30 13.34
CA ALA A 177 3.33 3.44 12.91
C ALA A 177 2.37 3.25 14.11
N ILE A 178 2.49 2.15 14.86
CA ILE A 178 1.64 1.87 16.02
C ILE A 178 1.75 3.01 17.05
N ARG A 179 2.96 3.42 17.45
CA ARG A 179 3.13 4.54 18.39
C ARG A 179 2.45 5.82 17.90
N SER A 180 2.62 6.15 16.62
CA SER A 180 2.08 7.36 16.01
C SER A 180 0.55 7.38 16.05
N TYR A 181 -0.14 6.30 15.66
CA TYR A 181 -1.60 6.27 15.69
C TYR A 181 -2.16 6.41 17.11
N TYR A 182 -1.60 5.67 18.07
CA TYR A 182 -2.10 5.67 19.44
C TYR A 182 -1.79 6.98 20.19
N SER A 183 -0.75 7.71 19.80
CA SER A 183 -0.31 8.94 20.49
C SER A 183 -0.79 10.23 19.84
N ASN A 184 -0.92 10.27 18.50
CA ASN A 184 -1.13 11.52 17.77
C ASN A 184 -2.59 11.77 17.36
N LEU A 185 -3.44 10.73 17.34
CA LEU A 185 -4.82 10.86 16.87
C LEU A 185 -5.80 11.26 17.98
N PHE A 186 -5.57 12.42 18.60
CA PHE A 186 -6.55 13.03 19.49
C PHE A 186 -7.83 13.42 18.71
N PRO A 187 -9.05 13.20 19.24
CA PRO A 187 -9.37 12.72 20.60
C PRO A 187 -9.59 11.21 20.72
N LEU A 188 -9.18 10.39 19.75
CA LEU A 188 -9.54 8.96 19.70
C LEU A 188 -8.95 8.14 20.85
N ASN A 189 -7.77 8.51 21.38
CA ASN A 189 -7.14 7.84 22.52
C ASN A 189 -6.53 8.82 23.52
N PRO A 190 -7.33 9.45 24.39
CA PRO A 190 -6.85 10.44 25.35
C PRO A 190 -5.82 9.87 26.35
N SER A 191 -5.84 8.56 26.58
CA SER A 191 -4.94 7.91 27.53
C SER A 191 -3.51 7.74 27.02
N GLY A 192 -3.30 7.81 25.70
CA GLY A 192 -2.01 7.50 25.06
C GLY A 192 -1.54 6.05 25.23
N ILE A 193 -2.37 5.16 25.80
CA ILE A 193 -2.00 3.75 25.99
C ILE A 193 -1.92 3.08 24.62
N VAL A 194 -0.77 2.45 24.33
CA VAL A 194 -0.55 1.67 23.12
C VAL A 194 -0.95 0.22 23.37
N ALA A 195 -1.92 -0.31 22.60
CA ALA A 195 -2.32 -1.70 22.74
C ALA A 195 -1.22 -2.65 22.23
N LYS A 196 -1.02 -3.76 22.94
CA LYS A 196 -0.21 -4.87 22.43
C LYS A 196 -1.05 -5.71 21.48
N GLY A 197 -0.67 -5.71 20.20
CA GLY A 197 -1.27 -6.56 19.17
C GLY A 197 -0.58 -7.92 19.04
N PRO A 198 -1.11 -8.81 18.18
CA PRO A 198 -0.36 -10.00 17.77
C PRO A 198 0.97 -9.60 17.12
N PRO A 199 2.02 -10.43 17.21
CA PRO A 199 3.27 -10.15 16.53
C PRO A 199 3.03 -10.08 15.02
N PHE A 200 3.71 -9.14 14.37
CA PHE A 200 3.72 -9.05 12.92
C PHE A 200 4.53 -10.23 12.37
N ASN A 201 3.84 -11.27 11.91
CA ASN A 201 4.47 -12.46 11.34
C ASN A 201 4.27 -12.49 9.83
N THR A 202 5.25 -12.00 9.09
CA THR A 202 5.21 -11.88 7.62
C THR A 202 6.32 -12.63 6.91
N THR A 203 7.17 -13.35 7.64
CA THR A 203 8.17 -14.23 7.02
C THR A 203 7.60 -15.63 6.88
N ASP A 204 7.55 -16.13 5.64
CA ASP A 204 7.28 -17.54 5.34
C ASP A 204 8.31 -18.00 4.31
N PRO A 205 9.21 -18.94 4.66
CA PRO A 205 10.28 -19.39 3.77
C PRO A 205 9.77 -20.11 2.51
N LYS A 206 8.47 -20.42 2.42
CA LYS A 206 7.83 -20.99 1.24
C LYS A 206 7.27 -19.93 0.29
N ARG A 207 7.30 -18.66 0.67
CA ARG A 207 6.76 -17.52 -0.09
C ARG A 207 7.85 -16.52 -0.45
N GLY A 208 7.51 -15.55 -1.29
CA GLY A 208 8.42 -14.56 -1.84
C GLY A 208 9.03 -15.01 -3.17
N SER A 209 9.61 -14.05 -3.88
CA SER A 209 10.61 -14.30 -4.92
C SER A 209 11.69 -13.24 -4.77
N HIS A 210 12.93 -13.61 -5.08
CA HIS A 210 14.05 -12.67 -5.14
C HIS A 210 14.47 -12.37 -6.59
N VAL A 211 13.77 -12.97 -7.56
CA VAL A 211 14.00 -12.76 -8.99
C VAL A 211 13.07 -11.64 -9.46
N LYS A 212 13.63 -10.49 -9.83
CA LYS A 212 12.84 -9.30 -10.18
C LYS A 212 11.86 -9.57 -11.35
N GLN A 213 12.25 -10.40 -12.32
CA GLN A 213 11.45 -10.75 -13.49
C GLN A 213 10.17 -11.54 -13.15
N ASP A 214 10.18 -12.29 -12.05
CA ASP A 214 9.00 -13.02 -11.56
C ASP A 214 8.00 -12.07 -10.90
N LEU A 215 8.46 -10.92 -10.43
CA LEU A 215 7.68 -10.01 -9.61
C LEU A 215 7.16 -8.80 -10.37
N PHE A 216 7.91 -8.28 -11.34
CA PHE A 216 7.62 -6.97 -11.92
C PHE A 216 7.52 -7.03 -13.45
N TYR A 217 6.74 -6.11 -14.01
CA TYR A 217 6.77 -5.85 -15.46
C TYR A 217 8.00 -5.03 -15.81
N ASP A 218 8.46 -5.15 -17.05
CA ASP A 218 9.57 -4.36 -17.58
C ASP A 218 9.05 -3.19 -18.42
N LYS A 219 9.53 -1.97 -18.17
CA LYS A 219 9.24 -0.82 -19.02
C LYS A 219 9.73 -1.00 -20.45
N ALA A 220 10.75 -1.82 -20.70
CA ALA A 220 11.19 -2.14 -22.06
C ALA A 220 10.04 -2.74 -22.91
N GLU A 221 9.12 -3.48 -22.27
CA GLU A 221 7.93 -4.07 -22.90
C GLU A 221 6.84 -3.03 -23.25
N ARG A 222 6.93 -1.78 -22.75
CA ARG A 222 6.04 -0.69 -23.19
C ARG A 222 6.18 -0.41 -24.70
N SER A 223 7.36 -0.62 -25.26
CA SER A 223 7.69 -0.25 -26.63
C SER A 223 7.29 -1.32 -27.67
N SER A 224 7.15 -2.58 -27.26
CA SER A 224 6.77 -3.70 -28.14
C SER A 224 5.26 -3.82 -28.37
N SER A 225 4.45 -3.18 -27.51
CA SER A 225 2.98 -3.17 -27.62
C SER A 225 2.42 -1.96 -28.38
N SER A 226 3.29 -1.11 -28.94
CA SER A 226 2.94 0.09 -29.72
C SER A 226 3.32 -0.02 -31.21
N SER A 227 3.14 -1.21 -31.80
CA SER A 227 3.07 -1.37 -33.26
C SER A 227 1.60 -1.62 -33.68
N PRO A 228 1.11 -0.93 -34.72
CA PRO A 228 -0.32 -0.82 -35.04
C PRO A 228 -0.99 -2.12 -35.50
#